data_AF-A0A8C0D9I8-F1
#
_entry.id   AF-A0A8C0D9I8-F1
#
_cell.length_a   1.000
_cell.length_b   1.000
_cell.length_c   1.000
_cell.angle_alpha   90.00
_cell.angle_beta   90.00
_cell.angle_gamma   90.00
#
_symmetry.space_group_name_H-M   'P 1'
#
loop_
_entity.id
_entity.type
_entity.pdbx_description
1 polymer ?
#
loop_
_entity_poly.entity_id
_entity_poly.type
_entity_poly.pdbx_seq_one_letter_code
_entity_poly.pdbx_strand_id
1 'polypeptide(L)'
;LLAQNRVQLGDEMHVCEIHSYTRGCHSDRSLGHLSVTETELLRDPEGGRQLLRRLQRENARLQAALEWRRRELVFWQWMDTVLDACPPEASQPTFLPRIPTPAAGALEPLVRELQALQGELREAVEARRAAWEAGVGGRGPEWSAARTALREAVGQDLAALRRACERGGSLAQPHGPRRLVRTEAGAPRGPGLRAPEVIEALRSREARLEVVLRRLQGQCRQELARLVGALPGLVWILPPGR
;
A
#
# COMPACT_ATOMS: atom_id res chain seq x y z
N LEU A 1 48.62 39.91 -32.82
CA LEU A 1 48.02 40.58 -31.65
C LEU A 1 46.60 40.05 -31.42
N LEU A 2 46.46 38.87 -30.82
CA LEU A 2 45.18 38.44 -30.23
C LEU A 2 45.48 37.70 -28.93
N ALA A 3 45.05 38.32 -27.84
CA ALA A 3 45.30 37.89 -26.48
C ALA A 3 44.52 36.61 -26.16
N GLN A 4 45.22 35.65 -25.55
CA GLN A 4 44.62 34.48 -24.92
C GLN A 4 43.88 34.93 -23.65
N ASN A 5 42.54 34.87 -23.67
CA ASN A 5 41.74 34.91 -22.44
C ASN A 5 41.55 33.47 -21.96
N ARG A 6 42.33 33.11 -20.94
CA ARG A 6 42.28 31.80 -20.27
C ARG A 6 41.26 31.93 -19.13
N VAL A 7 40.01 31.55 -19.38
CA VAL A 7 39.03 31.36 -18.30
C VAL A 7 39.28 29.99 -17.69
N GLN A 8 39.81 29.97 -16.47
CA GLN A 8 39.87 28.75 -15.67
C GLN A 8 38.43 28.42 -15.23
N LEU A 9 37.82 27.40 -15.84
CA LEU A 9 36.69 26.72 -15.22
C LEU A 9 37.24 25.94 -14.02
N GLY A 10 37.19 26.58 -12.85
CA GLY A 10 37.45 25.94 -11.57
C GLY A 10 36.32 25.01 -11.21
N ASP A 11 36.73 23.83 -10.75
CA ASP A 11 36.04 22.80 -9.98
C ASP A 11 34.71 22.24 -10.50
N GLU A 12 34.72 20.91 -10.54
CA GLU A 12 33.61 20.00 -10.77
C GLU A 12 32.31 20.51 -10.14
N MET A 13 31.40 20.95 -11.00
CA MET A 13 30.02 21.20 -10.63
C MET A 13 29.43 19.84 -10.22
N HIS A 14 29.49 19.54 -8.91
CA HIS A 14 28.98 18.31 -8.34
C HIS A 14 27.53 18.13 -8.78
N VAL A 15 27.21 16.96 -9.36
CA VAL A 15 25.85 16.56 -9.78
C VAL A 15 24.80 16.83 -8.68
N CYS A 16 25.23 16.86 -7.41
CA CYS A 16 24.43 17.22 -6.23
C CYS A 16 23.83 18.64 -6.25
N GLU A 17 24.47 19.63 -6.90
CA GLU A 17 24.02 21.03 -6.84
C GLU A 17 22.78 21.27 -7.73
N ILE A 18 22.69 20.53 -8.85
CA ILE A 18 21.55 20.55 -9.76
C ILE A 18 20.27 20.08 -9.05
N HIS A 19 20.39 19.11 -8.14
CA HIS A 19 19.26 18.52 -7.41
C HIS A 19 18.68 19.41 -6.30
N SER A 20 19.40 20.46 -5.90
CA SER A 20 18.89 21.43 -4.91
C SER A 20 17.78 22.32 -5.51
N TYR A 21 17.88 22.61 -6.81
CA TYR A 21 16.93 23.46 -7.54
C TYR A 21 15.79 22.67 -8.20
N THR A 22 15.88 21.34 -8.30
CA THR A 22 14.86 20.48 -8.92
C THR A 22 14.07 19.63 -7.92
N ARG A 23 13.93 20.07 -6.66
CA ARG A 23 12.99 19.44 -5.70
C ARG A 23 11.55 19.59 -6.20
N GLY A 24 11.15 18.69 -7.09
CA GLY A 24 9.81 18.59 -7.61
C GLY A 24 8.83 18.08 -6.55
N CYS A 25 7.55 18.44 -6.73
CA CYS A 25 6.45 17.98 -5.89
C CYS A 25 6.07 16.54 -6.29
N HIS A 26 6.87 15.56 -5.88
CA HIS A 26 6.51 14.14 -6.03
C HIS A 26 5.45 13.75 -4.99
N SER A 27 4.50 12.88 -5.38
CA SER A 27 3.42 12.41 -4.48
C SER A 27 3.94 11.52 -3.35
N ASP A 28 5.01 10.78 -3.61
CA ASP A 28 5.82 10.06 -2.62
C ASP A 28 7.01 10.93 -2.16
N ARG A 29 7.01 11.34 -0.90
CA ARG A 29 8.04 12.21 -0.32
C ARG A 29 9.38 11.51 -0.10
N SER A 30 9.45 10.19 -0.29
CA SER A 30 10.68 9.42 -0.18
C SER A 30 11.59 9.57 -1.41
N LEU A 31 11.05 9.99 -2.56
CA LEU A 31 11.80 10.19 -3.79
C LEU A 31 12.19 11.67 -3.93
N GLY A 32 13.50 11.94 -3.95
CA GLY A 32 14.06 13.28 -4.16
C GLY A 32 14.08 13.74 -5.63
N HIS A 33 13.37 13.04 -6.52
CA HIS A 33 13.30 13.31 -7.95
C HIS A 33 11.89 13.00 -8.48
N LEU A 34 11.56 13.56 -9.64
CA LEU A 34 10.32 13.30 -10.36
C LEU A 34 10.30 11.86 -10.89
N SER A 35 9.15 11.20 -10.87
CA SER A 35 9.01 9.87 -11.47
C SER A 35 9.17 9.92 -13.00
N VAL A 36 9.42 8.77 -13.62
CA VAL A 36 9.47 8.66 -15.09
C VAL A 36 8.18 9.20 -15.71
N THR A 37 7.03 8.86 -15.14
CA THR A 37 5.74 9.35 -15.63
C THR A 37 5.58 10.86 -15.43
N GLU A 38 6.02 11.42 -14.30
CA GLU A 38 5.97 12.87 -14.08
C GLU A 38 6.92 13.64 -15.01
N THR A 39 8.12 13.11 -15.25
CA THR A 39 9.06 13.71 -16.20
C THR A 39 8.56 13.63 -17.64
N GLU A 40 7.90 12.54 -18.02
CA GLU A 40 7.20 12.41 -19.32
C GLU A 40 6.05 13.40 -19.45
N LEU A 41 5.23 13.59 -18.39
CA LEU A 41 4.14 14.57 -18.38
C LEU A 41 4.63 16.01 -18.50
N LEU A 42 5.79 16.34 -17.92
CA LEU A 42 6.41 17.65 -18.07
C LEU A 42 7.04 17.84 -19.46
N ARG A 43 7.54 16.77 -20.06
CA ARG A 43 8.16 16.80 -21.39
C ARG A 43 7.12 16.92 -22.51
N ASP A 44 5.93 16.34 -22.31
CA ASP A 44 4.81 16.39 -23.26
C ASP A 44 3.50 16.82 -22.56
N PRO A 45 3.26 18.14 -22.41
CA PRO A 45 2.05 18.64 -21.77
C PRO A 45 0.78 18.35 -22.59
N GLU A 46 0.89 18.20 -23.91
CA GLU A 46 -0.21 17.81 -24.78
C GLU A 46 -0.63 16.35 -24.54
N GLY A 47 0.34 15.44 -24.44
CA GLY A 47 0.11 14.05 -24.04
C GLY A 47 -0.53 13.93 -22.66
N GLY A 48 -0.05 14.72 -21.69
CA GLY A 48 -0.65 14.81 -20.36
C GLY A 48 -2.11 15.29 -20.38
N ARG A 49 -2.44 16.30 -21.20
CA ARG A 49 -3.82 16.77 -21.40
C ARG A 49 -4.71 15.69 -22.04
N GLN A 50 -4.18 14.90 -22.98
CA GLN A 50 -4.91 13.80 -23.58
C GLN A 50 -5.20 12.69 -22.56
N LEU A 51 -4.21 12.32 -21.76
CA LEU A 51 -4.37 11.34 -20.67
C LEU A 51 -5.43 11.81 -19.66
N LEU A 52 -5.37 13.08 -19.24
CA LEU A 52 -6.35 13.65 -18.32
C LEU A 52 -7.77 13.55 -18.88
N ARG A 53 -7.98 13.91 -20.16
CA ARG A 53 -9.30 13.78 -20.81
C ARG A 53 -9.78 12.33 -20.85
N ARG A 54 -8.89 11.38 -21.09
CA ARG A 54 -9.23 9.95 -21.08
C ARG A 54 -9.65 9.50 -19.68
N LEU A 55 -8.87 9.83 -18.66
CA LEU A 55 -9.20 9.50 -17.27
C LEU A 55 -10.52 10.13 -16.83
N GLN A 56 -10.79 11.38 -17.22
CA GLN A 56 -12.08 12.02 -16.94
C GLN A 56 -13.25 11.26 -17.57
N ARG A 57 -13.11 10.82 -18.83
CA ARG A 57 -14.13 10.01 -19.50
C ARG A 57 -14.32 8.65 -18.83
N GLU A 58 -13.23 7.99 -18.45
CA GLU A 58 -13.28 6.71 -17.74
C GLU A 58 -13.93 6.88 -16.36
N ASN A 59 -13.60 7.94 -15.63
CA ASN A 59 -14.20 8.24 -14.33
C ASN A 59 -15.71 8.53 -14.47
N ALA A 60 -16.12 9.30 -15.47
CA ALA A 60 -17.54 9.52 -15.76
C ALA A 60 -18.29 8.21 -16.10
N ARG A 61 -17.67 7.30 -16.85
CA ARG A 61 -18.24 5.96 -17.13
C ARG A 61 -18.36 5.12 -15.86
N LEU A 62 -17.35 5.15 -14.99
CA LEU A 62 -17.38 4.44 -13.71
C LEU A 62 -18.46 4.99 -12.79
N GLN A 63 -18.60 6.31 -12.72
CA GLN A 63 -19.68 6.98 -11.97
C GLN A 63 -21.05 6.54 -12.47
N ALA A 64 -21.28 6.57 -13.80
CA ALA A 64 -22.52 6.09 -14.39
C ALA A 64 -22.78 4.60 -14.10
N ALA A 65 -21.74 3.76 -14.14
CA ALA A 65 -21.85 2.34 -13.79
C ALA A 65 -22.23 2.14 -12.31
N LEU A 66 -21.66 2.92 -11.39
CA LEU A 66 -22.01 2.89 -9.98
C LEU A 66 -23.44 3.37 -9.73
N GLU A 67 -23.88 4.43 -10.42
CA GLU A 67 -25.27 4.90 -10.37
C GLU A 67 -26.24 3.84 -10.88
N TRP A 68 -25.90 3.16 -11.99
CA TRP A 68 -26.68 2.05 -12.51
C TRP A 68 -26.72 0.88 -11.51
N ARG A 69 -25.59 0.50 -10.91
CA ARG A 69 -25.54 -0.56 -9.88
C ARG A 69 -26.43 -0.26 -8.68
N ARG A 70 -26.54 1.01 -8.26
CA ARG A 70 -27.48 1.40 -7.18
C ARG A 70 -28.94 1.22 -7.58
N ARG A 71 -29.26 1.32 -8.87
CA ARG A 71 -30.62 1.17 -9.43
C ARG A 71 -30.90 -0.24 -9.93
N GLU A 72 -29.92 -1.12 -9.91
CA GLU A 72 -30.01 -2.49 -10.45
C GLU A 72 -31.14 -3.28 -9.79
N LEU A 73 -31.29 -3.18 -8.47
CA LEU A 73 -32.37 -3.86 -7.74
C LEU A 73 -33.76 -3.37 -8.17
N VAL A 74 -33.93 -2.07 -8.39
CA VAL A 74 -35.20 -1.48 -8.86
C VAL A 74 -35.48 -1.92 -10.30
N PHE A 75 -34.45 -1.96 -11.14
CA PHE A 75 -34.57 -2.47 -12.51
C PHE A 75 -35.03 -3.93 -12.51
N TRP A 76 -34.39 -4.79 -11.70
CA TRP A 76 -34.77 -6.21 -11.64
C TRP A 76 -36.16 -6.41 -11.03
N GLN A 77 -36.52 -5.68 -9.97
CA GLN A 77 -37.88 -5.71 -9.42
C GLN A 77 -38.94 -5.30 -10.46
N TRP A 78 -38.66 -4.24 -11.24
CA TRP A 78 -39.54 -3.86 -12.34
C TRP A 78 -39.58 -4.95 -13.42
N MET A 79 -38.44 -5.54 -13.77
CA MET A 79 -38.36 -6.61 -14.76
C MET A 79 -39.19 -7.82 -14.32
N ASP A 80 -39.10 -8.23 -13.06
CA ASP A 80 -39.94 -9.29 -12.47
C ASP A 80 -41.42 -8.94 -12.60
N THR A 81 -41.83 -7.70 -12.30
CA THR A 81 -43.24 -7.28 -12.50
C THR A 81 -43.67 -7.28 -13.96
N VAL A 82 -42.77 -7.00 -14.90
CA VAL A 82 -43.06 -7.07 -16.35
C VAL A 82 -43.19 -8.52 -16.79
N LEU A 83 -42.35 -9.42 -16.28
CA LEU A 83 -42.46 -10.84 -16.55
C LEU A 83 -43.73 -11.44 -15.94
N ASP A 84 -44.09 -11.02 -14.72
CA ASP A 84 -45.32 -11.46 -14.04
C ASP A 84 -46.59 -10.89 -14.70
N ALA A 85 -46.51 -9.68 -15.26
CA ALA A 85 -47.61 -9.05 -15.97
C ALA A 85 -47.81 -9.59 -17.40
N CYS A 86 -46.85 -10.35 -17.95
CA CYS A 86 -47.03 -11.08 -19.20
C CYS A 86 -47.88 -12.33 -18.94
N PRO A 87 -49.13 -12.41 -19.43
CA PRO A 87 -49.92 -13.61 -19.30
C PRO A 87 -49.20 -14.77 -20.01
N PRO A 88 -49.17 -15.99 -19.45
CA PRO A 88 -48.57 -17.16 -20.11
C PRO A 88 -49.22 -17.51 -21.45
N GLU A 89 -50.34 -16.87 -21.81
CA GLU A 89 -51.12 -17.13 -23.03
C GLU A 89 -51.07 -16.01 -24.08
N ALA A 90 -50.42 -14.87 -23.82
CA ALA A 90 -50.46 -13.71 -24.73
C ALA A 90 -49.38 -13.72 -25.83
N SER A 91 -48.66 -14.82 -26.02
CA SER A 91 -47.75 -14.98 -27.16
C SER A 91 -47.59 -16.45 -27.47
N GLN A 92 -48.41 -16.97 -28.39
CA GLN A 92 -47.95 -18.05 -29.25
C GLN A 92 -47.13 -17.39 -30.37
N PRO A 93 -45.78 -17.40 -30.34
CA PRO A 93 -45.04 -17.24 -31.56
C PRO A 93 -45.22 -18.55 -32.34
N THR A 94 -45.91 -18.48 -33.48
CA THR A 94 -46.18 -19.61 -34.38
C THR A 94 -44.91 -20.33 -34.86
N PHE A 95 -43.69 -19.83 -34.56
CA PHE A 95 -42.45 -20.44 -34.99
C PHE A 95 -41.30 -20.24 -33.99
N LEU A 96 -41.21 -21.07 -32.95
CA LEU A 96 -39.93 -21.42 -32.35
C LEU A 96 -39.85 -22.94 -32.14
N PRO A 97 -38.70 -23.59 -32.43
CA PRO A 97 -38.52 -24.99 -32.10
C PRO A 97 -38.68 -25.16 -30.60
N ARG A 98 -39.60 -26.05 -30.21
CA ARG A 98 -39.93 -26.35 -28.83
C ARG A 98 -38.68 -26.83 -28.11
N ILE A 99 -38.05 -25.96 -27.33
CA ILE A 99 -37.05 -26.36 -26.34
C ILE A 99 -37.81 -27.24 -25.34
N PRO A 100 -37.37 -28.49 -25.07
CA PRO A 100 -38.00 -29.31 -24.05
C PRO A 100 -37.82 -28.60 -22.71
N THR A 101 -38.90 -28.02 -22.19
CA THR A 101 -38.98 -27.60 -20.78
C THR A 101 -38.70 -28.84 -19.94
N PRO A 102 -37.64 -28.84 -19.10
CA PRO A 102 -37.36 -29.96 -18.22
C PRO A 102 -38.60 -30.20 -17.36
N ALA A 103 -39.09 -31.45 -17.32
CA ALA A 103 -40.15 -31.81 -16.40
C ALA A 103 -39.74 -31.37 -14.98
N ALA A 104 -40.67 -30.87 -14.17
CA ALA A 104 -40.39 -30.27 -12.86
C ALA A 104 -39.55 -31.16 -11.91
N GLY A 105 -39.47 -32.47 -12.16
CA GLY A 105 -38.61 -33.41 -11.42
C GLY A 105 -37.19 -33.65 -11.99
N ALA A 106 -36.82 -33.10 -13.14
CA ALA A 106 -35.50 -33.30 -13.75
C ALA A 106 -34.41 -32.40 -13.13
N LEU A 107 -34.79 -31.27 -12.52
CA LEU A 107 -33.88 -30.38 -11.80
C LEU A 107 -33.65 -30.79 -10.34
N GLU A 108 -34.60 -31.49 -9.70
CA GLU A 108 -34.45 -31.95 -8.32
C GLU A 108 -33.20 -32.82 -8.06
N PRO A 109 -32.83 -33.80 -8.92
CA PRO A 109 -31.59 -34.56 -8.72
C PRO A 109 -30.35 -33.67 -8.84
N LEU A 110 -30.32 -32.72 -9.79
CA LEU A 110 -29.22 -31.77 -9.96
C LEU A 110 -29.08 -30.82 -8.76
N VAL A 111 -30.20 -30.36 -8.20
CA VAL A 111 -30.21 -29.54 -6.98
C VAL A 111 -29.69 -30.33 -5.79
N ARG A 112 -30.08 -31.61 -5.66
CA ARG A 112 -29.57 -32.50 -4.61
C ARG A 112 -28.08 -32.79 -4.77
N GLU A 113 -27.59 -32.99 -5.99
CA GLU A 113 -26.16 -33.17 -6.28
C GLU A 113 -25.35 -31.91 -5.94
N LEU A 114 -25.84 -30.73 -6.31
CA LEU A 114 -25.20 -29.46 -5.95
C LEU A 114 -25.15 -29.24 -4.44
N GLN A 115 -26.23 -29.57 -3.72
CA GLN A 115 -26.27 -29.49 -2.25
C GLN A 115 -25.31 -30.48 -1.60
N ALA A 116 -25.20 -31.71 -2.13
CA ALA A 116 -24.24 -32.70 -1.65
C ALA A 116 -22.80 -32.22 -1.84
N LEU A 117 -22.45 -31.72 -3.04
CA LEU A 117 -21.14 -31.17 -3.35
C LEU A 117 -20.79 -29.96 -2.48
N GLN A 118 -21.76 -29.08 -2.17
CA GLN A 118 -21.55 -27.98 -1.23
C GLN A 118 -21.26 -28.47 0.19
N GLY A 119 -21.94 -29.54 0.63
CA GLY A 119 -21.67 -30.20 1.91
C GLY A 119 -20.26 -30.76 1.98
N GLU A 120 -19.85 -31.54 0.97
CA GLU A 120 -18.51 -32.14 0.88
C GLU A 120 -17.41 -31.06 0.85
N LEU A 121 -17.60 -29.98 0.10
CA LEU A 121 -16.65 -28.87 0.05
C LEU A 121 -16.53 -28.19 1.42
N ARG A 122 -17.65 -27.99 2.11
CA ARG A 122 -17.65 -27.37 3.44
C ARG A 122 -16.92 -28.25 4.45
N GLU A 123 -17.17 -29.55 4.46
CA GLU A 123 -16.45 -30.48 5.33
C GLU A 123 -14.95 -30.52 5.02
N ALA A 124 -14.56 -30.55 3.74
CA ALA A 124 -13.16 -30.52 3.35
C ALA A 124 -12.45 -29.22 3.77
N VAL A 125 -13.14 -28.07 3.65
CA VAL A 125 -12.60 -26.77 4.09
C VAL A 125 -12.45 -26.72 5.60
N GLU A 126 -13.43 -27.17 6.37
CA GLU A 126 -13.34 -27.17 7.83
C GLU A 126 -12.32 -28.18 8.36
N ALA A 127 -12.22 -29.37 7.75
CA ALA A 127 -11.16 -30.33 8.07
C ALA A 127 -9.76 -29.73 7.80
N ARG A 128 -9.62 -28.98 6.70
CA ARG A 128 -8.36 -28.31 6.37
C ARG A 128 -8.04 -27.13 7.29
N ARG A 129 -9.06 -26.37 7.71
CA ARG A 129 -8.92 -25.33 8.74
C ARG A 129 -8.47 -25.93 10.06
N ALA A 130 -9.13 -26.99 10.53
CA ALA A 130 -8.79 -27.66 11.77
C ALA A 130 -7.36 -28.24 11.76
N ALA A 131 -6.94 -28.85 10.64
CA ALA A 131 -5.57 -29.33 10.46
C ALA A 131 -4.54 -28.17 10.49
N TRP A 132 -4.87 -27.03 9.90
CA TRP A 132 -4.04 -25.84 9.95
C TRP A 132 -3.96 -25.25 11.37
N GLU A 133 -5.09 -25.13 12.06
CA GLU A 133 -5.14 -24.65 13.44
C GLU A 133 -4.37 -25.57 14.39
N ALA A 134 -4.41 -26.90 14.19
CA ALA A 134 -3.59 -27.83 14.93
C ALA A 134 -2.07 -27.65 14.65
N GLY A 135 -1.69 -27.36 13.40
CA GLY A 135 -0.29 -27.13 13.01
C GLY A 135 0.27 -25.75 13.41
N VAL A 136 -0.59 -24.75 13.60
CA VAL A 136 -0.22 -23.37 13.97
C VAL A 136 -0.50 -23.06 15.45
N GLY A 137 -1.42 -23.76 16.08
CA GLY A 137 -1.89 -23.55 17.45
C GLY A 137 -0.80 -23.67 18.52
N GLY A 138 0.29 -24.38 18.24
CA GLY A 138 1.47 -24.43 19.12
C GLY A 138 2.37 -23.17 19.09
N ARG A 139 2.27 -22.33 18.05
CA ARG A 139 3.14 -21.15 17.83
C ARG A 139 2.44 -19.81 18.05
N GLY A 140 1.13 -19.79 18.29
CA GLY A 140 0.35 -18.58 18.52
C GLY A 140 0.70 -17.83 19.83
N PRO A 141 0.80 -18.52 20.99
CA PRO A 141 1.13 -17.89 22.27
C PRO A 141 2.55 -17.33 22.29
N GLU A 142 3.53 -18.10 21.82
CA GLU A 142 4.94 -17.70 21.76
C GLU A 142 5.16 -16.50 20.82
N TRP A 143 4.51 -16.50 19.65
CA TRP A 143 4.54 -15.36 18.73
C TRP A 143 3.88 -14.12 19.33
N SER A 144 2.77 -14.30 20.05
CA SER A 144 2.08 -13.19 20.73
C SER A 144 2.95 -12.62 21.86
N ALA A 145 3.64 -13.46 22.63
CA ALA A 145 4.56 -13.06 23.69
C ALA A 145 5.79 -12.34 23.11
N ALA A 146 6.40 -12.88 22.05
CA ALA A 146 7.54 -12.26 21.37
C ALA A 146 7.18 -10.87 20.79
N ARG A 147 5.98 -10.73 20.22
CA ARG A 147 5.48 -9.45 19.69
C ARG A 147 5.22 -8.43 20.81
N THR A 148 4.71 -8.87 21.95
CA THR A 148 4.49 -8.01 23.12
C THR A 148 5.81 -7.56 23.73
N ALA A 149 6.77 -8.48 23.91
CA ALA A 149 8.12 -8.18 24.39
C ALA A 149 8.85 -7.18 23.49
N LEU A 150 8.71 -7.31 22.16
CA LEU A 150 9.28 -6.35 21.22
C LEU A 150 8.67 -4.95 21.35
N ARG A 151 7.34 -4.85 21.53
CA ARG A 151 6.65 -3.57 21.74
C ARG A 151 7.09 -2.90 23.04
N GLU A 152 7.24 -3.68 24.10
CA GLU A 152 7.72 -3.18 25.39
C GLU A 152 9.16 -2.69 25.30
N ALA A 153 10.06 -3.43 24.64
CA ALA A 153 11.44 -3.01 24.43
C ALA A 153 11.53 -1.68 23.65
N VAL A 154 10.75 -1.54 22.58
CA VAL A 154 10.67 -0.27 21.83
C VAL A 154 10.10 0.86 22.69
N GLY A 155 9.09 0.59 23.51
CA GLY A 155 8.55 1.56 24.46
C GLY A 155 9.58 2.05 25.48
N GLN A 156 10.40 1.14 26.00
CA GLN A 156 11.49 1.44 26.92
C GLN A 156 12.59 2.29 26.26
N ASP A 157 12.97 1.96 25.03
CA ASP A 157 13.94 2.73 24.23
C ASP A 157 13.45 4.17 23.97
N LEU A 158 12.17 4.32 23.59
CA LEU A 158 11.56 5.64 23.39
C LEU A 158 11.51 6.45 24.69
N ALA A 159 11.19 5.81 25.82
CA ALA A 159 11.19 6.46 27.13
C ALA A 159 12.62 6.83 27.59
N ALA A 160 13.62 6.02 27.26
CA ALA A 160 15.03 6.33 27.51
C ALA A 160 15.49 7.53 26.69
N LEU A 161 15.09 7.61 25.42
CA LEU A 161 15.36 8.76 24.54
C LEU A 161 14.71 10.04 25.06
N ARG A 162 13.43 9.99 25.47
CA ARG A 162 12.75 11.16 26.07
C ARG A 162 13.47 11.67 27.33
N ARG A 163 13.83 10.76 28.24
CA ARG A 163 14.59 11.11 29.45
C ARG A 163 16.00 11.61 29.17
N ALA A 164 16.62 11.20 28.06
CA ALA A 164 17.90 11.75 27.62
C ALA A 164 17.74 13.17 27.06
N CYS A 165 16.66 13.43 26.31
CA CYS A 165 16.30 14.77 25.86
C CYS A 165 15.99 15.72 27.02
N GLU A 166 15.34 15.24 28.08
CA GLU A 166 15.02 16.01 29.29
C GLU A 166 16.24 16.28 30.18
N ARG A 167 17.17 15.32 30.30
CA ARG A 167 18.42 15.46 31.08
C ARG A 167 19.49 16.31 30.40
N GLY A 168 19.41 16.49 29.08
CA GLY A 168 20.25 17.43 28.32
C GLY A 168 19.85 18.91 28.52
N GLY A 169 19.56 19.30 29.76
CA GLY A 169 18.92 20.55 30.13
C GLY A 169 19.70 21.81 29.72
N SER A 170 19.27 22.43 28.61
CA SER A 170 19.03 23.88 28.52
C SER A 170 18.16 24.21 27.32
N LEU A 171 16.90 23.73 27.31
CA LEU A 171 15.85 24.54 26.69
C LEU A 171 15.56 25.67 27.68
N ALA A 172 16.44 26.67 27.65
CA ALA A 172 16.12 27.98 28.17
C ALA A 172 14.74 28.35 27.63
N GLN A 173 13.86 28.76 28.56
CA GLN A 173 12.70 29.63 28.38
C GLN A 173 12.33 29.84 26.90
N PRO A 174 11.13 29.43 26.41
CA PRO A 174 10.77 29.59 25.00
C PRO A 174 11.03 31.04 24.61
N HIS A 175 12.12 31.27 23.89
CA HIS A 175 12.51 32.62 23.56
C HIS A 175 11.41 33.11 22.63
N GLY A 176 10.67 34.14 23.07
CA GLY A 176 9.73 34.88 22.24
C GLY A 176 10.39 35.29 20.92
N PRO A 177 9.62 35.71 19.90
CA PRO A 177 10.02 35.70 18.50
C PRO A 177 11.36 36.41 18.27
N ARG A 178 12.45 35.65 18.34
CA ARG A 178 13.80 36.12 18.09
C ARG A 178 14.20 35.63 16.71
N ARG A 179 14.35 36.60 15.82
CA ARG A 179 14.98 36.45 14.51
C ARG A 179 16.35 35.81 14.71
N LEU A 180 16.60 34.69 14.03
CA LEU A 180 17.91 34.02 14.05
C LEU A 180 18.95 34.96 13.44
N VAL A 181 19.95 35.34 14.24
CA VAL A 181 21.11 36.10 13.78
C VAL A 181 22.34 35.20 13.89
N ARG A 182 23.11 35.12 12.81
CA ARG A 182 24.35 34.33 12.75
C ARG A 182 25.39 35.02 13.64
N THR A 183 25.75 34.39 14.76
CA THR A 183 26.85 34.86 15.61
C THR A 183 28.17 34.45 14.98
N GLU A 184 28.96 35.44 14.55
CA GLU A 184 30.34 35.22 14.15
C GLU A 184 31.20 34.90 15.39
N ALA A 185 32.26 34.12 15.17
CA ALA A 185 32.96 33.33 16.16
C ALA A 185 33.49 34.13 17.36
N GLY A 186 33.23 33.64 18.58
CA GLY A 186 33.91 34.13 19.79
C GLY A 186 33.27 33.71 21.13
N ALA A 187 33.75 32.59 21.70
CA ALA A 187 33.66 32.16 23.12
C ALA A 187 32.33 31.53 23.66
N PRO A 188 32.37 30.75 24.77
CA PRO A 188 32.96 29.42 24.84
C PRO A 188 31.95 28.30 25.23
N ARG A 189 32.08 27.17 24.51
CA ARG A 189 31.97 25.75 24.91
C ARG A 189 31.19 25.40 26.20
N GLY A 190 29.90 25.09 26.06
CA GLY A 190 29.29 23.96 26.77
C GLY A 190 29.37 22.69 25.90
N PRO A 191 29.22 21.46 26.44
CA PRO A 191 29.11 20.24 25.62
C PRO A 191 27.72 20.19 24.95
N GLY A 192 27.39 21.21 24.18
CA GLY A 192 26.23 21.20 23.29
C GLY A 192 26.58 20.34 22.09
N LEU A 193 25.97 19.16 22.00
CA LEU A 193 26.07 18.30 20.83
C LEU A 193 25.68 19.13 19.61
N ARG A 194 26.57 19.22 18.62
CA ARG A 194 26.26 20.02 17.44
C ARG A 194 25.09 19.33 16.75
N ALA A 195 23.98 20.05 16.51
CA ALA A 195 22.82 19.54 15.78
C ALA A 195 23.18 18.67 14.55
N PRO A 196 24.19 18.98 13.72
CA PRO A 196 24.62 18.08 12.64
C PRO A 196 25.10 16.69 13.11
N GLU A 197 25.85 16.60 14.21
CA GLU A 197 26.36 15.33 14.77
C GLU A 197 25.20 14.45 15.27
N VAL A 198 24.17 15.06 15.88
CA VAL A 198 22.97 14.34 16.33
C VAL A 198 22.14 13.86 15.14
N ILE A 199 21.99 14.69 14.11
CA ILE A 199 21.28 14.31 12.88
C ILE A 199 22.00 13.15 12.18
N GLU A 200 23.32 13.18 12.10
CA GLU A 200 24.12 12.11 11.50
C GLU A 200 24.02 10.82 12.32
N ALA A 201 24.11 10.90 13.65
CA ALA A 201 23.93 9.75 14.54
C ALA A 201 22.54 9.11 14.38
N LEU A 202 21.48 9.92 14.30
CA LEU A 202 20.10 9.44 14.08
C LEU A 202 19.93 8.78 12.71
N ARG A 203 20.45 9.39 11.64
CA ARG A 203 20.45 8.81 10.29
C ARG A 203 21.20 7.48 10.24
N SER A 204 22.34 7.40 10.92
CA SER A 204 23.09 6.14 11.01
C SER A 204 22.29 5.05 11.72
N ARG A 205 21.48 5.41 12.74
CA ARG A 205 20.64 4.48 13.48
C ARG A 205 19.43 4.05 12.67
N GLU A 206 18.81 4.97 11.95
CA GLU A 206 17.73 4.70 11.00
C GLU A 206 18.18 3.70 9.93
N ALA A 207 19.31 3.96 9.27
CA ALA A 207 19.87 3.04 8.27
C ALA A 207 20.15 1.64 8.84
N ARG A 208 20.68 1.55 10.08
CA ARG A 208 20.88 0.26 10.75
C ARG A 208 19.55 -0.48 10.98
N LEU A 209 18.51 0.23 11.43
CA LEU A 209 17.19 -0.37 11.67
C LEU A 209 16.53 -0.81 10.37
N GLU A 210 16.65 -0.05 9.28
CA GLU A 210 16.15 -0.45 7.96
C GLU A 210 16.81 -1.74 7.45
N VAL A 211 18.13 -1.88 7.63
CA VAL A 211 18.85 -3.11 7.27
C VAL A 211 18.33 -4.30 8.07
N VAL A 212 18.14 -4.14 9.38
CA VAL A 212 17.59 -5.21 10.24
C VAL A 212 16.16 -5.56 9.82
N LEU A 213 15.32 -4.57 9.52
CA LEU A 213 13.94 -4.78 9.09
C LEU A 213 13.88 -5.53 7.75
N ARG A 214 14.70 -5.15 6.76
CA ARG A 214 14.80 -5.87 5.48
C ARG A 214 15.27 -7.30 5.68
N ARG A 215 16.24 -7.54 6.57
CA ARG A 215 16.71 -8.89 6.90
C ARG A 215 15.60 -9.74 7.51
N LEU A 216 14.87 -9.22 8.50
CA LEU A 216 13.74 -9.91 9.14
C LEU A 216 12.62 -10.20 8.13
N GLN A 217 12.28 -9.23 7.28
CA GLN A 217 11.31 -9.45 6.20
C GLN A 217 11.77 -10.54 5.22
N GLY A 218 13.06 -10.58 4.88
CA GLY A 218 13.65 -11.65 4.08
C GLY A 218 13.55 -13.02 4.74
N GLN A 219 13.86 -13.10 6.04
CA GLN A 219 13.71 -14.33 6.83
C GLN A 219 12.25 -14.79 6.89
N CYS A 220 11.30 -13.88 7.13
CA CYS A 220 9.88 -14.21 7.09
C CYS A 220 9.46 -14.74 5.71
N ARG A 221 9.93 -14.12 4.61
CA ARG A 221 9.64 -14.61 3.25
C ARG A 221 10.20 -16.01 3.01
N GLN A 222 11.41 -16.30 3.49
CA GLN A 222 12.04 -17.61 3.36
C GLN A 222 11.29 -18.68 4.17
N GLU A 223 10.92 -18.40 5.41
CA GLU A 223 10.12 -19.32 6.22
C GLU A 223 8.73 -19.55 5.61
N LEU A 224 8.09 -18.50 5.08
CA LEU A 224 6.83 -18.63 4.36
C LEU A 224 6.99 -19.50 3.11
N ALA A 225 8.06 -19.31 2.32
CA ALA A 225 8.34 -20.15 1.16
C ALA A 225 8.55 -21.63 1.53
N ARG A 226 9.24 -21.90 2.65
CA ARG A 226 9.41 -23.25 3.21
C ARG A 226 8.07 -23.87 3.60
N LEU A 227 7.20 -23.12 4.25
CA LEU A 227 5.86 -23.59 4.65
C LEU A 227 4.95 -23.85 3.45
N VAL A 228 5.02 -23.01 2.41
CA VAL A 228 4.28 -23.23 1.14
C VAL A 228 4.76 -24.50 0.44
N GLY A 229 6.07 -24.77 0.42
CA GLY A 229 6.62 -25.99 -0.16
C GLY A 229 6.24 -27.27 0.59
N ALA A 230 5.94 -27.17 1.89
CA ALA A 230 5.54 -28.30 2.73
C ALA A 230 4.03 -28.60 2.73
N LEU A 231 3.17 -27.63 2.38
CA LEU A 231 1.71 -27.74 2.47
C LEU A 231 1.05 -27.34 1.15
N PRO A 232 0.70 -28.31 0.28
CA PRO A 232 0.04 -28.01 -0.99
C PRO A 232 -1.35 -27.38 -0.78
N GLY A 233 -1.55 -26.21 -1.37
CA GLY A 233 -2.85 -25.53 -1.52
C GLY A 233 -3.08 -24.27 -0.67
N LEU A 234 -2.06 -23.67 -0.05
CA LEU A 234 -2.19 -22.32 0.49
C LEU A 234 -2.00 -21.25 -0.60
N VAL A 235 -2.95 -20.32 -0.70
CA VAL A 235 -2.82 -19.09 -1.49
C VAL A 235 -2.52 -17.94 -0.53
N TRP A 236 -1.32 -17.36 -0.65
CA TRP A 236 -0.94 -16.20 0.16
C TRP A 236 -1.09 -14.92 -0.65
N ILE A 237 -1.80 -13.94 -0.08
CA ILE A 237 -1.91 -12.59 -0.61
C ILE A 237 -0.76 -11.78 -0.02
N LEU A 238 0.27 -11.51 -0.82
CA LEU A 238 1.31 -10.57 -0.40
C LEU A 238 0.67 -9.18 -0.21
N PRO A 239 1.05 -8.44 0.86
CA PRO A 239 0.68 -7.04 0.94
C PRO A 239 1.26 -6.29 -0.27
N PRO A 240 0.55 -5.26 -0.79
CA PRO A 240 1.03 -4.50 -1.93
C PRO A 240 2.42 -3.95 -1.61
N GLY A 241 3.38 -4.29 -2.46
CA GLY A 241 4.77 -3.83 -2.32
C GLY A 241 4.81 -2.30 -2.35
N ARG A 242 5.55 -1.72 -1.42
CA ARG A 242 6.00 -0.33 -1.50
C ARG A 242 7.23 -0.26 -2.39
#